data_AF-A0A7C0U1E6-F1
#
_entry.id   AF-A0A7C0U1E6-F1
#
_cell.length_a   1.000
_cell.length_b   1.000
_cell.length_c   1.000
_cell.angle_alpha   90.00
_cell.angle_beta   90.00
_cell.angle_gamma   90.00
#
_symmetry.space_group_name_H-M   'P 1'
#
loop_
_entity.id
_entity.type
_entity.pdbx_description
1 polymer ?
#
loop_
_entity_poly.entity_id
_entity_poly.type
_entity_poly.pdbx_seq_one_letter_code
_entity_poly.pdbx_strand_id
1 'polypeptide(L)'
;DVGIDLNLSLIEAGALLHDIAKTYSLKHPNINHAEKGAEWITALGYPEVAEIIRWHIELPNELKIEERTIVNYSDKRVKHQTIVSLEERFEDLIKRYGKDEKSRQRIEEFYNRTKALEKIIFSHLPFGPEFIKTLE
;
A
#
# COMPACT_ATOMS: atom_id res chain seq x y z
N ASP A 1 -14.34 -20.42 14.37
CA ASP A 1 -13.35 -19.46 13.88
C ASP A 1 -13.42 -19.39 12.37
N VAL A 2 -13.77 -18.23 11.82
CA VAL A 2 -13.88 -18.04 10.38
C VAL A 2 -12.71 -17.16 9.98
N GLY A 3 -11.74 -17.75 9.28
CA GLY A 3 -10.66 -16.99 8.66
C GLY A 3 -11.20 -16.09 7.54
N ILE A 4 -10.46 -15.05 7.18
CA ILE A 4 -10.79 -14.19 6.04
C ILE A 4 -10.22 -14.86 4.80
N ASP A 5 -11.08 -15.16 3.83
CA ASP A 5 -10.67 -15.74 2.55
C ASP A 5 -10.06 -14.65 1.67
N LEU A 6 -8.79 -14.83 1.30
CA LEU A 6 -8.02 -13.89 0.49
C LEU A 6 -7.40 -14.62 -0.69
N ASN A 7 -7.50 -14.02 -1.88
CA ASN A 7 -6.85 -14.54 -3.07
C ASN A 7 -5.34 -14.24 -3.04
N LEU A 8 -4.55 -15.24 -2.61
CA LEU A 8 -3.09 -15.10 -2.48
C LEU A 8 -2.39 -14.83 -3.82
N SER A 9 -2.84 -15.45 -4.92
CA SER A 9 -2.26 -15.22 -6.25
C SER A 9 -2.51 -13.79 -6.74
N LEU A 10 -3.67 -13.23 -6.40
CA LEU A 10 -3.99 -11.84 -6.71
C LEU A 10 -3.15 -10.87 -5.87
N ILE A 11 -2.96 -11.15 -4.58
CA ILE A 11 -2.06 -10.39 -3.69
C ILE A 11 -0.63 -10.40 -4.24
N GLU A 12 -0.12 -11.57 -4.63
CA GLU A 12 1.23 -11.71 -5.17
C GLU A 12 1.42 -10.91 -6.47
N ALA A 13 0.48 -11.07 -7.42
CA ALA A 13 0.51 -10.31 -8.67
C ALA A 13 0.45 -8.79 -8.42
N GLY A 14 -0.45 -8.35 -7.53
CA GLY A 14 -0.57 -6.96 -7.12
C GLY A 14 0.69 -6.43 -6.45
N ALA A 15 1.30 -7.19 -5.54
CA ALA A 15 2.54 -6.82 -4.86
C ALA A 15 3.73 -6.72 -5.82
N LEU A 16 3.83 -7.60 -6.82
CA LEU A 16 4.88 -7.51 -7.84
C LEU A 16 4.71 -6.31 -8.78
N LEU A 17 3.46 -5.92 -9.06
CA LEU A 17 3.13 -4.95 -10.11
C LEU A 17 2.71 -3.56 -9.60
N HIS A 18 2.53 -3.37 -8.28
CA HIS A 18 1.97 -2.13 -7.70
C HIS A 18 2.66 -0.86 -8.22
N ASP A 19 3.98 -0.89 -8.39
CA ASP A 19 4.80 0.26 -8.79
C ASP A 19 5.19 0.24 -10.28
N ILE A 20 4.54 -0.57 -11.14
CA ILE A 20 4.96 -0.81 -12.54
C ILE A 20 5.12 0.46 -13.38
N ALA A 21 4.30 1.49 -13.14
CA ALA A 21 4.35 2.75 -13.89
C ALA A 21 5.19 3.84 -13.19
N LYS A 22 5.87 3.54 -12.08
CA LYS A 22 6.65 4.53 -11.31
C LYS A 22 7.71 5.23 -12.16
N THR A 23 8.51 4.47 -12.91
CA THR A 23 9.53 5.03 -13.80
C THR A 23 8.92 5.89 -14.90
N TYR A 24 7.72 5.55 -15.37
CA TYR A 24 7.02 6.35 -16.37
C TYR A 24 6.57 7.69 -15.79
N SER A 25 5.95 7.71 -14.61
CA SER A 25 5.56 8.95 -13.94
C SER A 25 6.74 9.85 -13.57
N LEU A 26 7.90 9.28 -13.23
CA LEU A 26 9.11 10.06 -13.01
C LEU A 26 9.61 10.79 -14.26
N LYS A 27 9.35 10.23 -15.46
CA LYS A 27 9.69 10.84 -16.75
C LYS A 27 8.60 11.76 -17.30
N HIS A 28 7.37 11.65 -16.79
CA HIS A 28 6.19 12.40 -17.27
C HIS A 28 5.50 13.09 -16.08
N PRO A 29 5.89 14.34 -15.76
CA PRO A 29 5.29 15.09 -14.67
C PRO A 29 3.76 15.15 -14.78
N ASN A 30 3.08 15.18 -13.63
CA ASN A 30 1.61 15.16 -13.48
C ASN A 30 0.91 13.84 -13.84
N ILE A 31 1.64 12.78 -14.21
CA ILE A 31 1.07 11.44 -14.34
C ILE A 31 1.16 10.72 -12.99
N ASN A 32 0.02 10.34 -12.42
CA ASN A 32 -0.04 9.47 -11.25
C ASN A 32 0.29 8.01 -11.67
N HIS A 33 1.26 7.39 -10.99
CA HIS A 33 1.74 6.05 -11.38
C HIS A 33 0.76 4.94 -11.01
N ALA A 34 0.00 5.08 -9.94
CA ALA A 34 -1.03 4.11 -9.57
C ALA A 34 -2.14 4.08 -10.64
N GLU A 35 -2.62 5.26 -11.05
CA GLU A 35 -3.61 5.38 -12.13
C GLU A 35 -3.10 4.84 -13.46
N LYS A 36 -1.87 5.22 -13.84
CA LYS A 36 -1.29 4.78 -15.12
C LYS A 36 -0.98 3.27 -15.14
N GLY A 37 -0.50 2.73 -14.03
CA GLY A 37 -0.28 1.29 -13.90
C GLY A 37 -1.59 0.51 -13.97
N ALA A 38 -2.64 0.98 -13.29
CA ALA A 38 -3.97 0.39 -13.37
C ALA A 38 -4.54 0.43 -14.79
N GLU A 39 -4.39 1.56 -15.52
CA GLU A 39 -4.77 1.68 -16.93
C GLU A 39 -4.10 0.61 -17.80
N TRP A 40 -2.78 0.45 -17.68
CA TRP A 40 -2.01 -0.53 -18.46
C TRP A 40 -2.45 -1.96 -18.18
N ILE A 41 -2.56 -2.32 -16.90
CA ILE A 41 -2.90 -3.68 -16.48
C ILE A 41 -4.36 -4.02 -16.82
N THR A 42 -5.27 -3.04 -16.76
CA THR A 42 -6.65 -3.21 -17.25
C THR A 42 -6.67 -3.48 -18.75
N ALA A 43 -5.90 -2.73 -19.54
CA ALA A 43 -5.83 -2.90 -21.00
C ALA A 43 -5.25 -4.27 -21.42
N LEU A 44 -4.48 -4.91 -20.55
CA LEU A 44 -3.96 -6.27 -20.73
C LEU A 44 -4.95 -7.38 -20.30
N GLY A 45 -6.12 -7.02 -19.77
CA GLY A 45 -7.16 -7.96 -19.37
C GLY A 45 -7.12 -8.41 -17.91
N TYR A 46 -6.44 -7.67 -17.02
CA TYR A 46 -6.30 -8.02 -15.59
C TYR A 46 -6.90 -6.94 -14.65
N PRO A 47 -8.21 -6.68 -14.71
CA PRO A 47 -8.84 -5.59 -13.95
C PRO A 47 -8.72 -5.74 -12.43
N GLU A 48 -8.68 -6.96 -11.89
CA GLU A 48 -8.55 -7.21 -10.45
C GLU A 48 -7.18 -6.80 -9.92
N VAL A 49 -6.11 -7.09 -10.69
CA VAL A 49 -4.75 -6.64 -10.37
C VAL A 49 -4.65 -5.13 -10.50
N ALA A 50 -5.31 -4.55 -11.52
CA ALA A 50 -5.35 -3.11 -11.72
C ALA A 50 -5.96 -2.37 -10.52
N GLU A 51 -6.98 -2.94 -9.85
CA GLU A 51 -7.53 -2.33 -8.64
C GLU A 51 -6.53 -2.32 -7.48
N ILE A 52 -5.71 -3.36 -7.31
CA ILE A 52 -4.64 -3.32 -6.30
C ILE A 52 -3.64 -2.20 -6.61
N ILE A 53 -3.23 -2.09 -7.87
CA ILE A 53 -2.31 -1.05 -8.34
C ILE A 53 -2.92 0.34 -8.12
N ARG A 54 -4.19 0.55 -8.42
CA ARG A 54 -4.87 1.84 -8.25
C ARG A 54 -4.81 2.32 -6.80
N TRP A 55 -5.06 1.41 -5.86
CA TRP A 55 -5.20 1.71 -4.44
C TRP A 55 -3.92 1.49 -3.62
N HIS A 56 -2.74 1.33 -4.21
CA HIS A 56 -1.53 1.07 -3.40
C HIS A 56 -0.94 2.33 -2.74
N ILE A 57 -1.30 3.54 -3.20
CA ILE A 57 -0.82 4.83 -2.65
C ILE A 57 -1.86 5.58 -1.81
N GLU A 58 -3.08 5.08 -1.72
CA GLU A 58 -4.18 5.64 -0.93
C GLU A 58 -5.09 4.52 -0.42
N LEU A 59 -5.96 4.78 0.55
CA LEU A 59 -6.87 3.75 1.08
C LEU A 59 -8.32 4.05 0.70
N PRO A 60 -9.15 3.02 0.44
CA PRO A 60 -10.59 3.19 0.26
C PRO A 60 -11.24 3.70 1.55
N ASN A 61 -12.29 4.52 1.43
CA ASN A 61 -12.94 5.16 2.58
C ASN A 61 -13.31 4.17 3.69
N GLU A 62 -13.82 3.02 3.30
CA GLU A 62 -14.10 1.90 4.20
C GLU A 62 -12.87 1.01 4.32
N LEU A 63 -12.32 0.89 5.53
CA LEU A 63 -11.17 0.02 5.80
C LEU A 63 -11.65 -1.40 6.06
N LYS A 64 -11.25 -2.33 5.18
CA LYS A 64 -11.52 -3.77 5.29
C LYS A 64 -10.24 -4.55 5.02
N ILE A 65 -10.21 -5.79 5.50
CA ILE A 65 -9.16 -6.74 5.13
C ILE A 65 -9.56 -7.34 3.77
N GLU A 66 -8.81 -6.97 2.74
CA GLU A 66 -8.99 -7.38 1.35
C GLU A 66 -7.64 -7.27 0.63
N GLU A 67 -7.51 -7.83 -0.56
CA GLU A 67 -6.23 -7.99 -1.25
C GLU A 67 -5.50 -6.65 -1.45
N ARG A 68 -6.22 -5.61 -1.88
CA ARG A 68 -5.64 -4.28 -2.11
C ARG A 68 -5.16 -3.60 -0.82
N THR A 69 -5.86 -3.77 0.29
CA THR A 69 -5.47 -3.14 1.56
C THR A 69 -4.32 -3.89 2.21
N ILE A 70 -4.23 -5.21 2.01
CA ILE A 70 -3.08 -6.02 2.42
C ILE A 70 -1.82 -5.60 1.64
N VAL A 71 -1.89 -5.47 0.31
CA VAL A 71 -0.73 -5.02 -0.48
C VAL A 71 -0.32 -3.60 -0.11
N ASN A 72 -1.29 -2.69 0.08
CA ASN A 72 -1.01 -1.32 0.52
C ASN A 72 -0.27 -1.32 1.87
N TYR A 73 -0.81 -2.02 2.88
CA TYR A 73 -0.20 -2.10 4.21
C TYR A 73 1.21 -2.70 4.16
N SER A 74 1.39 -3.81 3.43
CA SER A 74 2.69 -4.47 3.28
C SER A 74 3.74 -3.56 2.64
N ASP A 75 3.39 -2.80 1.59
CA ASP A 75 4.30 -1.79 1.01
C ASP A 75 4.70 -0.72 2.04
N LYS A 76 3.78 -0.32 2.93
CA LYS A 76 4.11 0.64 4.01
C LYS A 76 4.90 0.03 5.16
N ARG A 77 5.09 -1.28 5.19
CA ARG A 77 5.97 -1.98 6.13
C ARG A 77 7.35 -2.26 5.54
N VAL A 78 7.65 -1.82 4.32
CA VAL A 78 8.96 -2.05 3.67
C VAL A 78 9.60 -0.74 3.23
N LYS A 79 10.89 -0.59 3.51
CA LYS A 79 11.73 0.49 3.01
C LYS A 79 12.96 -0.13 2.35
N HIS A 80 13.08 0.08 1.03
CA HIS A 80 14.06 -0.61 0.20
C HIS A 80 13.88 -2.13 0.25
N GLN A 81 14.71 -2.82 1.02
CA GLN A 81 14.67 -4.29 1.18
C GLN A 81 14.47 -4.69 2.64
N THR A 82 14.13 -3.73 3.50
CA THR A 82 14.05 -3.96 4.94
C THR A 82 12.63 -3.72 5.43
N ILE A 83 12.13 -4.66 6.23
CA ILE A 83 10.88 -4.48 6.95
C ILE A 83 11.10 -3.42 8.04
N VAL A 84 10.28 -2.38 8.03
CA VAL A 84 10.36 -1.24 8.95
C VAL A 84 9.03 -1.02 9.67
N SER A 85 9.01 -0.17 10.69
CA SER A 85 7.74 0.26 11.30
C SER A 85 7.02 1.28 10.41
N LEU A 86 5.71 1.44 10.62
CA LEU A 86 4.95 2.47 9.91
C LEU A 86 5.49 3.87 10.22
N GLU A 87 5.89 4.12 11.47
CA GLU A 87 6.50 5.38 11.89
C GLU A 87 7.74 5.70 11.04
N GLU A 88 8.68 4.76 10.93
CA GLU A 88 9.89 4.95 10.11
C GLU A 88 9.54 5.14 8.62
N ARG A 89 8.61 4.34 8.09
CA ARG A 89 8.21 4.45 6.69
C ARG A 89 7.62 5.82 6.38
N PHE A 90 6.73 6.32 7.23
CA PHE A 90 6.06 7.58 7.01
C PHE A 90 6.97 8.78 7.25
N GLU A 91 7.95 8.68 8.16
CA GLU A 91 9.04 9.68 8.24
C GLU A 91 9.82 9.80 6.93
N ASP A 92 10.13 8.67 6.27
CA ASP A 92 10.78 8.66 4.95
C ASP A 92 9.87 9.28 3.87
N LEU A 93 8.57 8.97 3.88
CA LEU A 93 7.59 9.57 2.95
C LEU A 93 7.51 11.09 3.13
N ILE A 94 7.45 11.59 4.38
CA ILE A 94 7.43 13.02 4.67
C ILE A 94 8.70 13.69 4.14
N LYS A 95 9.88 13.08 4.37
CA LYS A 95 11.16 13.62 3.88
C LYS A 95 11.22 13.71 2.34
N ARG A 96 10.68 12.71 1.63
CA ARG A 96 10.71 12.66 0.16
C ARG A 96 9.63 13.49 -0.52
N TYR A 97 8.41 13.47 0.03
CA TYR A 97 7.21 13.97 -0.64
C TYR A 97 6.52 15.13 0.10
N GLY A 98 6.84 15.36 1.38
CA GLY A 98 6.27 16.42 2.23
C GLY A 98 6.83 17.82 1.98
N LYS A 99 6.85 18.27 0.71
CA LYS A 99 7.47 19.53 0.25
C LYS A 99 6.70 20.79 0.65
N ASP A 100 5.41 20.64 0.89
CA ASP A 100 4.49 21.72 1.31
C ASP A 100 3.51 21.22 2.37
N GLU A 101 2.82 22.15 3.04
CA GLU A 101 1.89 21.82 4.13
C GLU A 101 0.78 20.86 3.69
N LYS A 102 0.23 21.03 2.49
CA LYS A 102 -0.83 20.17 1.94
C LYS A 102 -0.33 18.75 1.70
N SER A 103 0.89 18.58 1.21
CA SER A 103 1.51 17.26 1.04
C SER A 103 1.78 16.58 2.39
N ARG A 104 2.20 17.34 3.41
CA ARG A 104 2.42 16.82 4.77
C ARG A 104 1.11 16.37 5.43
N GLN A 105 0.07 17.19 5.37
CA GLN A 105 -1.26 16.85 5.90
C GLN A 105 -1.82 15.59 5.25
N ARG A 106 -1.68 15.45 3.92
CA ARG A 106 -2.10 14.23 3.21
C ARG A 106 -1.34 12.98 3.66
N ILE A 107 -0.02 13.10 3.87
CA ILE A 107 0.80 11.97 4.35
C ILE A 107 0.44 11.61 5.79
N GLU A 108 0.17 12.59 6.65
CA GLU A 108 -0.27 12.39 8.03
C GLU A 108 -1.67 11.75 8.11
N GLU A 109 -2.62 12.18 7.29
CA GLU A 109 -3.93 11.55 7.18
C GLU A 109 -3.79 10.10 6.72
N PHE A 110 -2.96 9.85 5.70
CA PHE A 110 -2.69 8.51 5.23
C PHE A 110 -2.02 7.63 6.29
N TYR A 111 -1.11 8.19 7.10
CA TYR A 111 -0.50 7.50 8.23
C TYR A 111 -1.55 7.04 9.23
N ASN A 112 -2.44 7.94 9.65
CA ASN A 112 -3.49 7.64 10.61
C ASN A 112 -4.44 6.55 10.10
N ARG A 113 -4.81 6.61 8.82
CA ARG A 113 -5.65 5.57 8.19
C ARG A 113 -4.92 4.24 8.08
N THR A 114 -3.62 4.25 7.79
CA THR A 114 -2.80 3.02 7.75
C THR A 114 -2.66 2.40 9.15
N LYS A 115 -2.53 3.20 10.21
CA LYS A 115 -2.57 2.71 11.60
C LYS A 115 -3.93 2.14 11.99
N ALA A 116 -5.02 2.72 11.49
CA ALA A 116 -6.35 2.16 11.70
C ALA A 116 -6.50 0.79 11.01
N LEU A 117 -6.01 0.68 9.76
CA LEU A 117 -5.97 -0.60 9.04
C LEU A 117 -5.10 -1.64 9.77
N GLU A 118 -3.93 -1.24 10.29
CA GLU A 118 -3.07 -2.11 11.11
C GLU A 118 -3.86 -2.71 12.30
N LYS A 119 -4.60 -1.88 13.04
CA LYS A 119 -5.43 -2.37 14.15
C LYS A 119 -6.49 -3.38 13.71
N ILE A 120 -7.11 -3.17 12.54
CA ILE A 120 -8.13 -4.09 12.00
C ILE A 120 -7.47 -5.42 11.60
N ILE A 121 -6.33 -5.40 10.92
CA ILE A 121 -5.60 -6.61 10.52
C ILE A 121 -5.23 -7.43 11.77
N PHE A 122 -4.61 -6.77 12.75
CA PHE A 122 -4.09 -7.45 13.94
C PHE A 122 -5.17 -7.83 14.96
N SER A 123 -6.39 -7.28 14.89
CA SER A 123 -7.51 -7.78 15.70
C SER A 123 -7.97 -9.18 15.30
N HIS A 124 -7.55 -9.68 14.14
CA HIS A 124 -7.86 -11.02 13.63
C HIS A 124 -6.70 -12.02 13.80
N LEU A 125 -5.59 -11.59 14.44
CA LEU A 125 -4.39 -12.40 14.61
C LEU A 125 -4.08 -12.61 16.10
N PRO A 126 -3.43 -13.72 16.48
CA PRO A 126 -3.11 -14.02 17.88
C PRO A 126 -1.87 -13.26 18.39
N PHE A 127 -1.29 -12.35 17.60
CA PHE A 127 -0.11 -11.54 17.89
C PHE A 127 -0.34 -10.11 17.38
N GLY A 128 0.48 -9.14 17.82
CA GLY A 128 0.40 -7.75 17.37
C GLY A 128 1.40 -7.39 16.26
N PRO A 129 1.36 -6.14 15.76
CA PRO A 129 2.22 -5.66 14.67
C PRO A 129 3.72 -5.65 14.98
N GLU A 130 4.09 -5.76 16.25
CA GLU A 130 5.47 -5.98 16.70
C GLU A 130 6.06 -7.29 16.16
N PHE A 131 5.23 -8.31 15.92
CA PHE A 131 5.66 -9.61 15.38
C PHE A 131 6.25 -9.48 13.97
N ILE A 132 5.82 -8.52 13.16
CA ILE A 132 6.36 -8.35 11.80
C ILE A 132 7.88 -8.09 11.85
N LYS A 133 8.41 -7.46 12.90
CA LYS A 133 9.86 -7.19 13.03
C LYS A 133 10.69 -8.45 13.24
N THR A 134 10.06 -9.60 13.52
CA THR A 134 10.75 -10.88 13.66
C THR A 134 10.72 -11.71 12.37
N LEU A 135 10.07 -11.20 11.31
CA LEU A 135 10.09 -11.82 9.99
C LEU A 135 11.38 -11.38 9.29
N GLU A 136 12.18 -12.36 8.85
CA GLU A 136 13.40 -12.15 8.04
C GLU A 136 13.11 -12.27 6.55
#